data_AF-A0AA39YPQ1-F1
#
_entry.id   AF-A0AA39YPQ1-F1
#
_cell.length_a   1.000
_cell.length_b   1.000
_cell.length_c   1.000
_cell.angle_alpha   90.00
_cell.angle_beta   90.00
_cell.angle_gamma   90.00
#
_symmetry.space_group_name_H-M   'P 1'
#
loop_
_entity.id
_entity.type
_entity.pdbx_description
1 polymer ?
#
loop_
_entity_poly.entity_id
_entity_poly.type
_entity_poly.pdbx_seq_one_letter_code
_entity_poly.pdbx_strand_id
1 'polypeptide(L)'
;MIGALKGSRCSLDYDPTNSLLITRMPSPIHKFFTNLLANEIRDQLKGISERADKVGHFAGQIEYGGSSRVLLREGISDEGLGVTDHVVVRREPDGQFQHPDAAYPGVVFEVSCSQDGKDLKKLASDYILRSNGDIKAVVGIDINDEVSTVSLWRPYYVKEEGEELELLEVRQEISCQVSYLFRANVPY
;
A
#
# COMPACT_ATOMS: atom_id res chain seq x y z
N MET A 1 -26.36 -10.59 28.86
CA MET A 1 -25.31 -11.56 28.48
C MET A 1 -24.81 -11.14 27.10
N ILE A 2 -23.79 -10.27 27.04
CA ILE A 2 -23.26 -9.76 25.78
C ILE A 2 -22.13 -10.70 25.37
N GLY A 3 -22.34 -11.39 24.25
CA GLY A 3 -21.44 -12.44 23.75
C GLY A 3 -20.04 -11.89 23.45
N ALA A 4 -19.04 -12.67 23.83
CA ALA A 4 -17.64 -12.41 23.61
C ALA A 4 -17.34 -12.23 22.12
N LEU A 5 -16.97 -11.03 21.70
CA LEU A 5 -16.26 -10.78 20.44
C LEU A 5 -14.84 -11.36 20.59
N LYS A 6 -14.69 -12.62 20.20
CA LYS A 6 -13.42 -13.34 20.21
C LYS A 6 -12.55 -12.82 19.05
N GLY A 7 -11.74 -11.81 19.33
CA GLY A 7 -10.34 -11.74 18.88
C GLY A 7 -9.99 -11.54 17.40
N SER A 8 -10.87 -11.01 16.56
CA SER A 8 -10.50 -10.60 15.19
C SER A 8 -10.46 -9.07 15.09
N ARG A 9 -9.26 -8.48 14.92
CA ARG A 9 -9.14 -7.04 14.66
C ARG A 9 -9.65 -6.77 13.23
N CYS A 10 -10.74 -6.02 13.11
CA CYS A 10 -11.18 -5.45 11.84
C CYS A 10 -10.34 -4.21 11.50
N SER A 11 -10.04 -4.01 10.22
CA SER A 11 -9.49 -2.75 9.71
C SER A 11 -10.60 -1.91 9.09
N LEU A 12 -10.48 -0.59 9.23
CA LEU A 12 -11.49 0.39 8.85
C LEU A 12 -10.90 1.44 7.91
N ASP A 13 -11.37 1.45 6.68
CA ASP A 13 -11.08 2.52 5.71
C ASP A 13 -12.31 3.39 5.50
N TYR A 14 -12.10 4.69 5.34
CA TYR A 14 -13.18 5.64 5.08
C TYR A 14 -12.84 6.54 3.89
N ASP A 15 -13.72 6.48 2.90
CA ASP A 15 -13.70 7.29 1.67
C ASP A 15 -14.88 8.28 1.71
N PRO A 16 -14.66 9.50 2.21
CA PRO A 16 -15.70 10.51 2.29
C PRO A 16 -16.20 10.98 0.92
N THR A 17 -15.37 10.94 -0.14
CA THR A 17 -15.78 11.30 -1.50
C THR A 17 -16.95 10.43 -1.96
N ASN A 18 -16.91 9.14 -1.63
CA ASN A 18 -17.95 8.18 -1.97
C ASN A 18 -18.92 7.86 -0.81
N SER A 19 -18.76 8.54 0.34
CA SER A 19 -19.47 8.23 1.59
C SER A 19 -19.41 6.73 1.97
N LEU A 20 -18.26 6.10 1.71
CA LEU A 20 -18.09 4.66 1.86
C LEU A 20 -17.21 4.32 3.07
N LEU A 21 -17.78 3.53 3.98
CA LEU A 21 -17.05 2.91 5.08
C LEU A 21 -16.78 1.44 4.73
N ILE A 22 -15.52 1.05 4.65
CA ILE A 22 -15.11 -0.32 4.31
C ILE A 22 -14.58 -0.99 5.59
N THR A 23 -15.15 -2.14 5.91
CA THR A 23 -14.66 -3.02 6.99
C THR A 23 -13.92 -4.19 6.36
N ARG A 24 -12.65 -4.37 6.73
CA ARG A 24 -11.81 -5.48 6.25
C ARG A 24 -11.53 -6.45 7.39
N MET A 25 -11.69 -7.74 7.14
CA MET A 25 -11.43 -8.81 8.10
C MET A 25 -10.23 -9.64 7.63
N PRO A 26 -9.02 -9.39 8.17
CA PRO A 26 -7.83 -10.13 7.75
C PRO A 26 -7.97 -11.63 8.07
N SER A 27 -7.84 -12.48 7.05
CA SER A 27 -7.74 -13.93 7.26
C SER A 27 -6.41 -14.30 7.95
N PRO A 28 -6.30 -15.49 8.58
CA PRO A 28 -5.04 -15.95 9.16
C PRO A 28 -3.89 -16.01 8.14
N ILE A 29 -4.19 -16.42 6.90
CA ILE A 29 -3.22 -16.48 5.79
C ILE A 29 -2.74 -15.07 5.44
N HIS A 30 -3.67 -14.12 5.28
CA HIS A 30 -3.37 -12.72 5.01
C HIS A 30 -2.41 -12.13 6.04
N LYS A 31 -2.70 -12.33 7.34
CA LYS A 31 -1.85 -11.83 8.43
C LYS A 31 -0.48 -12.48 8.46
N PHE A 32 -0.42 -13.79 8.24
CA PHE A 32 0.84 -14.53 8.23
C PHE A 32 1.74 -14.05 7.08
N PHE A 33 1.17 -13.96 5.87
CA PHE A 33 1.89 -13.48 4.69
C PHE A 33 2.37 -12.04 4.86
N THR A 34 1.51 -11.15 5.36
CA THR A 34 1.84 -9.73 5.65
C THR A 34 3.06 -9.62 6.58
N ASN A 35 3.09 -10.42 7.65
CA ASN A 35 4.21 -10.42 8.60
C ASN A 35 5.50 -10.98 7.98
N LEU A 36 5.40 -12.04 7.18
CA LEU A 36 6.56 -12.60 6.48
C LEU A 36 7.15 -11.58 5.50
N LEU A 37 6.30 -10.95 4.69
CA LEU A 37 6.72 -9.92 3.75
C LEU A 37 7.38 -8.73 4.47
N ALA A 38 6.79 -8.24 5.55
CA ALA A 38 7.35 -7.15 6.34
C ALA A 38 8.72 -7.49 6.92
N ASN A 39 8.87 -8.71 7.47
CA ASN A 39 10.15 -9.17 8.02
C ASN A 39 11.22 -9.29 6.92
N GLU A 40 10.89 -9.87 5.77
CA GLU A 40 11.82 -10.01 4.65
C GLU A 40 12.32 -8.64 4.15
N ILE A 41 11.41 -7.67 3.95
CA ILE A 41 11.81 -6.32 3.54
C ILE A 41 12.68 -5.66 4.59
N ARG A 42 12.35 -5.80 5.88
CA ARG A 42 13.16 -5.25 6.98
C ARG A 42 14.56 -5.87 7.00
N ASP A 43 14.67 -7.17 6.79
CA ASP A 43 15.95 -7.87 6.81
C ASP A 43 16.83 -7.43 5.62
N GLN A 44 16.23 -7.20 4.44
CA GLN A 44 16.94 -6.60 3.29
C GLN A 44 17.35 -5.15 3.57
N LEU A 45 16.48 -4.32 4.17
CA LEU A 45 16.82 -2.95 4.58
C LEU A 45 17.97 -2.93 5.57
N LYS A 46 18.02 -3.88 6.51
CA LYS A 46 19.14 -4.04 7.45
C LYS A 46 20.45 -4.35 6.73
N GLY A 47 20.43 -5.25 5.74
CA GLY A 47 21.61 -5.51 4.92
C GLY A 47 22.10 -4.27 4.16
N ILE A 48 21.19 -3.40 3.72
CA ILE A 48 21.55 -2.13 3.07
C ILE A 48 22.09 -1.13 4.10
N SER A 49 21.54 -1.09 5.32
CA SER A 49 21.94 -0.13 6.36
C SER A 49 23.34 -0.35 6.90
N GLU A 50 23.92 -1.55 6.71
CA GLU A 50 25.31 -1.86 7.05
C GLU A 50 26.34 -1.14 6.16
N ARG A 51 25.90 -0.54 5.05
CA ARG A 51 26.76 0.26 4.18
C ARG A 51 27.19 1.57 4.87
N ALA A 52 28.46 1.92 4.76
CA ALA A 52 29.00 3.17 5.34
C ALA A 52 28.70 4.44 4.52
N ASP A 53 27.85 4.35 3.48
CA ASP A 53 27.52 5.46 2.59
C ASP A 53 26.19 6.14 2.99
N LYS A 54 25.83 7.20 2.25
CA LYS A 54 24.58 7.93 2.48
C LYS A 54 23.34 7.04 2.35
N VAL A 55 23.41 5.99 1.52
CA VAL A 55 22.30 5.05 1.30
C VAL A 55 22.12 4.18 2.53
N GLY A 56 23.20 3.66 3.13
CA GLY A 56 23.12 2.90 4.37
C GLY A 56 22.57 3.72 5.53
N HIS A 57 23.02 4.97 5.68
CA HIS A 57 22.48 5.87 6.69
C HIS A 57 20.98 6.15 6.52
N PHE A 58 20.53 6.39 5.29
CA PHE A 58 19.11 6.57 4.99
C PHE A 58 18.29 5.29 5.26
N ALA A 59 18.76 4.14 4.78
CA ALA A 59 18.09 2.85 4.97
C ALA A 59 17.96 2.48 6.45
N GLY A 60 18.97 2.80 7.27
CA GLY A 60 18.97 2.54 8.71
C GLY A 60 17.96 3.34 9.51
N GLN A 61 17.32 4.35 8.91
CA GLN A 61 16.26 5.15 9.55
C GLN A 61 14.86 4.77 9.08
N ILE A 62 14.73 3.87 8.11
CA ILE A 62 13.42 3.44 7.62
C ILE A 62 12.84 2.45 8.62
N GLU A 63 11.68 2.78 9.16
CA GLU A 63 10.97 1.97 10.15
C GLU A 63 9.73 1.31 9.54
N TYR A 64 9.44 0.09 10.00
CA TYR A 64 8.19 -0.59 9.64
C TYR A 64 7.03 -0.01 10.47
N GLY A 65 6.10 0.66 9.81
CA GLY A 65 4.95 1.30 10.45
C GLY A 65 3.74 0.39 10.65
N GLY A 66 3.79 -0.88 10.21
CA GLY A 66 2.65 -1.79 10.32
C GLY A 66 1.40 -1.27 9.62
N SER A 67 0.23 -1.59 10.17
CA SER A 67 -1.07 -1.09 9.69
C SER A 67 -1.45 0.27 10.29
N SER A 68 -0.46 1.11 10.57
CA SER A 68 -0.72 2.44 11.14
C SER A 68 -1.50 3.30 10.14
N ARG A 69 -2.41 4.10 10.68
CA ARG A 69 -3.33 4.92 9.88
C ARG A 69 -2.58 5.97 9.07
N VAL A 70 -2.95 6.07 7.79
CA VAL A 70 -2.53 7.15 6.88
C VAL A 70 -3.71 8.09 6.64
N LEU A 71 -3.49 9.39 6.82
CA LEU A 71 -4.46 10.44 6.56
C LEU A 71 -4.05 11.19 5.29
N LEU A 72 -4.73 10.94 4.19
CA LEU A 72 -4.43 11.50 2.87
C LEU A 72 -5.20 12.81 2.70
N ARG A 73 -4.49 13.94 2.52
CA ARG A 73 -5.07 15.29 2.60
C ARG A 73 -4.91 16.11 1.34
N GLU A 74 -4.04 15.68 0.44
CA GLU A 74 -3.59 16.45 -0.72
C GLU A 74 -4.43 16.18 -1.97
N GLY A 75 -5.55 15.46 -1.83
CA GLY A 75 -6.49 15.19 -2.90
C GLY A 75 -7.29 16.44 -3.32
N ILE A 76 -7.63 16.49 -4.61
CA ILE A 76 -8.38 17.57 -5.25
C ILE A 76 -9.73 17.77 -4.54
N SER A 77 -9.98 18.97 -4.03
CA SER A 77 -11.32 19.43 -3.68
C SER A 77 -12.12 19.60 -4.96
N ASP A 78 -13.34 19.07 -5.02
CA ASP A 78 -14.22 19.28 -6.16
C ASP A 78 -14.58 20.79 -6.21
N GLU A 79 -13.81 21.55 -7.01
CA GLU A 79 -13.92 23.01 -7.19
C GLU A 79 -15.36 23.43 -7.57
N GLY A 80 -16.19 22.49 -8.07
CA GLY A 80 -17.59 22.70 -8.42
C GLY A 80 -18.61 22.65 -7.28
N LEU A 81 -18.24 22.22 -6.06
CA LEU A 81 -19.18 22.00 -4.95
C LEU A 81 -19.12 23.04 -3.82
N GLY A 82 -18.22 24.03 -3.89
CA GLY A 82 -18.14 25.09 -2.89
C GLY A 82 -17.76 24.60 -1.47
N VAL A 83 -17.31 23.35 -1.34
CA VAL A 83 -16.82 22.78 -0.09
C VAL A 83 -15.31 23.03 -0.03
N THR A 84 -14.91 24.02 0.75
CA THR A 84 -13.52 24.41 1.02
C THR A 84 -12.81 23.49 2.02
N ASP A 85 -13.44 22.38 2.40
CA ASP A 85 -12.87 21.41 3.33
C ASP A 85 -12.17 20.31 2.53
N HIS A 86 -10.84 20.25 2.62
CA HIS A 86 -10.06 19.19 1.99
C HIS A 86 -10.57 17.83 2.48
N VAL A 87 -11.09 17.03 1.55
CA VAL A 87 -11.70 15.74 1.87
C VAL A 87 -10.59 14.77 2.32
N VAL A 88 -10.42 14.65 3.64
CA VAL A 88 -9.39 13.78 4.23
C VAL A 88 -9.82 12.32 4.08
N VAL A 89 -9.11 11.57 3.25
CA VAL A 89 -9.31 10.12 3.11
C VAL A 89 -8.47 9.40 4.16
N ARG A 90 -9.10 8.47 4.87
CA ARG A 90 -8.44 7.66 5.89
C ARG A 90 -8.23 6.24 5.36
N ARG A 91 -6.98 5.78 5.42
CA ARG A 91 -6.57 4.42 5.05
C ARG A 91 -5.78 3.75 6.17
N GLU A 92 -5.89 2.44 6.26
CA GLU A 92 -5.09 1.58 7.15
C GLU A 92 -4.38 0.50 6.31
N PRO A 93 -3.19 0.77 5.76
CA PRO A 93 -2.50 -0.19 4.90
C PRO A 93 -2.23 -1.52 5.61
N ASP A 94 -2.01 -2.60 4.86
CA ASP A 94 -1.60 -3.86 5.48
C ASP A 94 -0.17 -3.76 6.04
N GLY A 95 0.69 -2.98 5.38
CA GLY A 95 1.95 -2.52 5.94
C GLY A 95 2.53 -1.31 5.25
N GLN A 96 3.44 -0.63 5.94
CA GLN A 96 4.14 0.54 5.41
C GLN A 96 5.57 0.63 5.94
N PHE A 97 6.42 1.32 5.18
CA PHE A 97 7.77 1.69 5.58
C PHE A 97 7.92 3.21 5.52
N GLN A 98 8.32 3.81 6.64
CA GLN A 98 8.34 5.25 6.81
C GLN A 98 9.71 5.71 7.30
N HIS A 99 10.19 6.80 6.71
CA HIS A 99 11.35 7.53 7.20
C HIS A 99 10.86 8.59 8.21
N PRO A 100 11.55 8.83 9.34
CA PRO A 100 11.12 9.77 10.37
C PRO A 100 10.93 11.21 9.86
N ASP A 101 11.74 11.61 8.88
CA ASP A 101 11.66 12.94 8.26
C ASP A 101 10.56 13.08 7.18
N ALA A 102 9.78 12.02 6.91
CA ALA A 102 8.73 12.03 5.89
C ALA A 102 7.33 12.09 6.51
N ALA A 103 6.48 12.98 5.95
CA ALA A 103 5.08 13.12 6.38
C ALA A 103 4.23 11.88 6.02
N TYR A 104 4.52 11.27 4.87
CA TYR A 104 3.90 10.04 4.39
C TYR A 104 4.89 8.87 4.43
N PRO A 105 4.41 7.62 4.55
CA PRO A 105 5.26 6.46 4.31
C PRO A 105 5.84 6.52 2.89
N GLY A 106 7.11 6.18 2.73
CA GLY A 106 7.73 6.13 1.39
C GLY A 106 7.21 4.95 0.57
N VAL A 107 6.88 3.84 1.24
CA VAL A 107 6.35 2.62 0.63
C VAL A 107 5.15 2.12 1.43
N VAL A 108 4.08 1.77 0.71
CA VAL A 108 2.92 1.07 1.24
C VAL A 108 2.77 -0.27 0.53
N PHE A 109 2.28 -1.29 1.23
CA PHE A 109 1.85 -2.51 0.59
C PHE A 109 0.47 -2.97 1.06
N GLU A 110 -0.28 -3.56 0.13
CA GLU A 110 -1.61 -4.12 0.34
C GLU A 110 -1.61 -5.57 -0.16
N VAL A 111 -2.17 -6.45 0.64
CA VAL A 111 -2.38 -7.86 0.34
C VAL A 111 -3.88 -8.09 0.18
N SER A 112 -4.28 -8.59 -0.97
CA SER A 112 -5.61 -9.11 -1.27
C SER A 112 -5.55 -10.63 -1.21
N CYS A 113 -6.54 -11.24 -0.58
CA CYS A 113 -6.84 -12.67 -0.77
C CYS A 113 -8.14 -12.78 -1.57
N SER A 114 -8.34 -13.90 -2.26
CA SER A 114 -9.55 -14.21 -3.06
C SER A 114 -10.90 -13.94 -2.37
N GLN A 115 -10.91 -13.84 -1.03
CA GLN A 115 -12.11 -13.57 -0.21
C GLN A 115 -12.36 -12.07 0.06
N ASP A 116 -11.38 -11.19 -0.16
CA ASP A 116 -11.38 -9.80 0.32
C ASP A 116 -11.79 -8.78 -0.74
N GLY A 117 -11.69 -9.13 -2.04
CA GLY A 117 -12.16 -8.31 -3.16
C GLY A 117 -11.56 -6.91 -3.23
N LYS A 118 -10.34 -6.70 -2.72
CA LYS A 118 -9.70 -5.38 -2.70
C LYS A 118 -9.40 -4.91 -4.12
N ASP A 119 -9.82 -3.69 -4.45
CA ASP A 119 -9.34 -3.01 -5.64
C ASP A 119 -7.96 -2.40 -5.37
N LEU A 120 -6.92 -3.22 -5.56
CA LEU A 120 -5.52 -2.83 -5.33
C LEU A 120 -5.10 -1.64 -6.21
N LYS A 121 -5.63 -1.54 -7.43
CA LYS A 121 -5.33 -0.43 -8.34
C LYS A 121 -5.94 0.88 -7.81
N LYS A 122 -7.21 0.85 -7.38
CA LYS A 122 -7.83 2.02 -6.75
C LYS A 122 -7.09 2.44 -5.49
N LEU A 123 -6.71 1.48 -4.63
CA LEU A 123 -5.94 1.78 -3.41
C LEU A 123 -4.59 2.43 -3.76
N ALA A 124 -3.86 1.91 -4.74
CA ALA A 124 -2.62 2.51 -5.20
C ALA A 124 -2.81 3.94 -5.72
N SER A 125 -3.87 4.18 -6.50
CA SER A 125 -4.23 5.52 -6.95
C SER A 125 -4.55 6.46 -5.80
N ASP A 126 -5.34 6.02 -4.81
CA ASP A 126 -5.66 6.83 -3.65
C ASP A 126 -4.40 7.20 -2.85
N TYR A 127 -3.53 6.22 -2.56
CA TYR A 127 -2.29 6.48 -1.83
C TYR A 127 -1.40 7.48 -2.58
N ILE A 128 -1.17 7.29 -3.87
CA ILE A 128 -0.24 8.14 -4.64
C ILE A 128 -0.84 9.51 -4.91
N LEU A 129 -2.06 9.60 -5.46
CA LEU A 129 -2.64 10.89 -5.86
C LEU A 129 -3.01 11.75 -4.66
N ARG A 130 -3.59 11.15 -3.61
CA ARG A 130 -4.06 11.91 -2.43
C ARG A 130 -2.96 12.18 -1.41
N SER A 131 -1.72 11.77 -1.68
CA SER A 131 -0.50 12.22 -0.99
C SER A 131 0.34 13.16 -1.87
N ASN A 132 -0.18 13.60 -3.02
CA ASN A 132 0.56 14.38 -4.02
C ASN A 132 1.89 13.70 -4.44
N GLY A 133 1.87 12.37 -4.51
CA GLY A 133 3.00 11.56 -4.91
C GLY A 133 4.06 11.36 -3.83
N ASP A 134 3.82 11.76 -2.58
CA ASP A 134 4.77 11.55 -1.47
C ASP A 134 4.89 10.09 -1.04
N ILE A 135 3.84 9.28 -1.26
CA ILE A 135 3.97 7.82 -1.27
C ILE A 135 4.62 7.41 -2.59
N LYS A 136 5.91 7.04 -2.54
CA LYS A 136 6.76 6.81 -3.72
C LYS A 136 6.62 5.42 -4.34
N ALA A 137 5.99 4.48 -3.64
CA ALA A 137 5.67 3.17 -4.16
C ALA A 137 4.48 2.54 -3.42
N VAL A 138 3.61 1.87 -4.18
CA VAL A 138 2.58 0.99 -3.63
C VAL A 138 2.78 -0.41 -4.22
N VAL A 139 2.92 -1.41 -3.34
CA VAL A 139 3.04 -2.82 -3.73
C VAL A 139 1.71 -3.51 -3.46
N GLY A 140 1.06 -4.02 -4.50
CA GLY A 140 -0.13 -4.87 -4.37
C GLY A 140 0.22 -6.32 -4.55
N ILE A 141 -0.14 -7.16 -3.59
CA ILE A 141 -0.07 -8.61 -3.71
C ILE A 141 -1.50 -9.13 -3.76
N ASP A 142 -1.87 -9.82 -4.83
CA ASP A 142 -3.15 -10.53 -4.92
C ASP A 142 -2.88 -12.04 -4.83
N ILE A 143 -3.27 -12.64 -3.72
CA ILE A 143 -3.08 -14.06 -3.42
C ILE A 143 -4.35 -14.81 -3.82
N ASN A 144 -4.23 -15.61 -4.88
CA ASN A 144 -5.27 -16.50 -5.36
C ASN A 144 -4.76 -17.93 -5.52
N ASP A 145 -5.69 -18.89 -5.49
CA ASP A 145 -5.39 -20.32 -5.56
C ASP A 145 -4.78 -20.75 -6.90
N GLU A 146 -5.14 -20.07 -8.00
CA GLU A 146 -4.65 -20.40 -9.35
C GLU A 146 -3.43 -19.56 -9.74
N VAL A 147 -3.57 -18.23 -9.73
CA VAL A 147 -2.55 -17.28 -10.14
C VAL A 147 -2.51 -16.12 -9.16
N SER A 148 -1.42 -16.03 -8.41
CA SER A 148 -1.15 -14.88 -7.56
C SER A 148 -0.43 -13.80 -8.36
N THR A 149 -0.66 -12.53 -8.04
CA THR A 149 0.01 -11.41 -8.72
C THR A 149 0.74 -10.49 -7.76
N VAL A 150 1.84 -9.92 -8.22
CA VAL A 150 2.54 -8.82 -7.55
C VAL A 150 2.60 -7.64 -8.50
N SER A 151 2.08 -6.51 -8.06
CA SER A 151 2.01 -5.27 -8.82
C SER A 151 2.75 -4.15 -8.09
N LEU A 152 3.48 -3.34 -8.83
CA LEU A 152 4.15 -2.13 -8.31
C LEU A 152 3.59 -0.91 -9.02
N TRP A 153 3.07 0.05 -8.25
CA TRP A 153 2.66 1.35 -8.75
C TRP A 153 3.56 2.46 -8.20
N ARG A 154 3.85 3.46 -9.04
CA ARG A 154 4.63 4.64 -8.70
C ARG A 154 4.00 5.93 -9.22
N PRO A 155 4.28 7.07 -8.57
CA PRO A 155 3.99 8.39 -9.13
C PRO A 155 4.74 8.56 -10.46
N TYR A 156 4.06 9.08 -11.45
CA TYR A 156 4.61 9.45 -12.74
C TYR A 156 4.26 10.91 -13.03
N TYR A 157 5.25 11.71 -13.37
CA TYR A 157 5.10 13.14 -13.59
C TYR A 157 5.17 13.44 -15.08
N VAL A 158 4.08 13.95 -15.64
CA VAL A 158 3.97 14.32 -17.06
C VAL A 158 4.14 15.83 -17.16
N LYS A 159 5.11 16.26 -17.97
CA LYS A 159 5.28 17.67 -18.30
C LYS A 159 4.61 17.95 -19.63
N GLU A 160 3.57 18.77 -19.62
CA GLU A 160 2.92 19.24 -20.84
C GLU A 160 3.63 20.48 -21.41
N GLU A 161 3.75 20.57 -22.73
CA GLU A 161 4.41 21.71 -23.38
C GLU A 161 3.63 23.00 -23.11
N GLY A 162 4.27 23.94 -22.42
CA GLY A 162 3.67 25.25 -22.09
C GLY A 162 3.10 25.34 -20.67
N GLU A 163 3.07 24.25 -19.91
CA GLU A 163 2.68 24.27 -18.50
C GLU A 163 3.89 24.36 -17.55
N GLU A 164 3.73 25.11 -16.46
CA GLU A 164 4.75 25.24 -15.41
C GLU A 164 4.69 24.08 -14.40
N LEU A 165 3.51 23.47 -14.23
CA LEU A 165 3.27 22.37 -13.31
C LEU A 165 3.34 21.02 -14.04
N GLU A 166 3.76 19.98 -13.31
CA GLU A 166 3.74 18.60 -13.79
C GLU A 166 2.43 17.93 -13.38
N LEU A 167 1.78 17.22 -14.30
CA LEU A 167 0.61 16.40 -14.02
C LEU A 167 1.06 15.12 -13.31
N LEU A 168 0.53 14.89 -12.11
CA LEU A 168 0.77 13.66 -11.35
C LEU A 168 -0.20 12.55 -11.78
N GLU A 169 0.35 11.47 -12.28
CA GLU A 169 -0.36 10.24 -12.64
C GLU A 169 0.15 9.04 -11.84
N VAL A 170 -0.57 7.92 -11.93
CA VAL A 170 -0.16 6.63 -11.35
C VAL A 170 0.15 5.65 -12.46
N ARG A 171 1.37 5.11 -12.45
CA ARG A 171 1.81 4.11 -13.41
C ARG A 171 2.08 2.77 -12.73
N GLN A 172 1.57 1.70 -13.32
CA GLN A 172 1.97 0.34 -12.97
C GLN A 172 3.28 0.02 -13.69
N GLU A 173 4.36 -0.20 -12.94
CA GLU A 173 5.69 -0.51 -13.49
C GLU A 173 5.90 -2.01 -13.64
N ILE A 174 5.43 -2.78 -12.67
CA ILE A 174 5.60 -4.23 -12.62
C ILE A 174 4.23 -4.86 -12.43
N SER A 175 3.99 -5.93 -13.19
CA SER A 175 2.90 -6.88 -12.97
C SER A 175 3.47 -8.27 -13.23
N CYS A 176 3.72 -9.01 -12.15
CA CYS A 176 4.21 -10.37 -12.21
C CYS A 176 3.11 -11.34 -11.81
N GLN A 177 2.95 -12.41 -12.58
CA GLN A 177 2.09 -13.54 -12.24
C GLN A 177 2.94 -14.69 -11.71
N VAL A 178 2.53 -15.25 -10.59
CA VAL A 178 3.12 -16.45 -10.00
C VAL A 178 2.08 -17.56 -10.10
N SER A 179 2.34 -18.52 -10.99
CA SER A 179 1.55 -19.74 -11.09
C SER A 179 2.27 -20.89 -10.41
N TYR A 180 1.56 -21.66 -9.61
CA TYR A 180 2.08 -22.90 -9.05
C TYR A 180 2.01 -24.00 -10.13
N LEU A 181 3.03 -24.09 -10.99
CA LEU A 181 3.26 -25.32 -11.75
C LEU A 181 3.87 -26.37 -10.81
N PHE A 182 3.03 -27.06 -10.05
CA PHE A 182 3.42 -28.34 -9.44
C PHE A 182 3.71 -29.34 -10.55
N ARG A 183 4.97 -29.42 -11.02
CA ARG A 183 5.48 -30.62 -11.68
C ARG A 183 5.73 -31.67 -10.60
N ALA A 184 4.67 -32.39 -10.22
CA ALA A 184 4.82 -33.68 -9.59
C ALA A 184 5.37 -34.67 -10.63
N ASN A 185 6.68 -34.81 -10.67
CA ASN A 185 7.35 -35.99 -11.24
C ASN A 185 8.39 -36.44 -10.23
N VAL A 186 7.92 -37.11 -9.18
CA VAL A 186 8.75 -37.99 -8.36
C VAL A 186 8.30 -39.41 -8.71
N PRO A 187 9.07 -40.19 -9.48
CA PRO A 187 8.74 -41.59 -9.70
C PRO A 187 8.99 -42.39 -8.41
N TYR A 188 8.05 -43.29 -8.09
CA TYR A 188 8.26 -44.38 -7.14
C TYR A 188 9.15 -45.47 -7.74
#